data_AF-A0A9E5NIF6-F1
#
_entry.id   AF-A0A9E5NIF6-F1
#
_cell.length_a   1.000
_cell.length_b   1.000
_cell.length_c   1.000
_cell.angle_alpha   90.00
_cell.angle_beta   90.00
_cell.angle_gamma   90.00
#
_symmetry.space_group_name_H-M   'P 1'
#
loop_
_entity.id
_entity.type
_entity.pdbx_description
1 polymer ?
#
loop_
_entity_poly.entity_id
_entity_poly.type
_entity_poly.pdbx_seq_one_letter_code
_entity_poly.pdbx_strand_id
1 'polypeptide(L)'
;GSAGCNTYATTYALDGDNIRIGPIGITFMMCAEPEGIMAQESAYVAALESARSYSIEGDTLGLKDGEGKLAVSYVAAPERSPRLTEDTLKNAEYRGIYEEETVQLTDGRYEGEPFVEGGASRPTVTFIDPYAFGDLDGDGVEDAAVLLAENSGGSGTFIYVAAVLNRNGNPQDMATQLLGDRVQVNSLSIEDGEIVLYMITHGPDDAMCCPTQRVVQTYELRDDELVQTSEEVSSAAAGSEIVGV
;
A
#
# COMPACT_ATOMS: atom_id res chain seq x y z
N GLY A 1 -21.86 -9.72 5.36
CA GLY A 1 -22.17 -8.42 5.99
C GLY A 1 -22.19 -8.55 7.50
N SER A 2 -22.41 -7.44 8.21
CA SER A 2 -22.65 -7.41 9.66
C SER A 2 -24.10 -7.02 9.94
N ALA A 3 -24.75 -7.70 10.87
CA ALA A 3 -26.11 -7.40 11.33
C ALA A 3 -26.11 -6.75 12.73
N GLY A 4 -24.95 -6.34 13.23
CA GLY A 4 -24.77 -5.80 14.59
C GLY A 4 -23.88 -6.72 15.42
N CYS A 5 -24.47 -7.66 16.15
CA CYS A 5 -23.72 -8.62 16.97
C CYS A 5 -23.09 -9.73 16.13
N ASN A 6 -23.82 -10.22 15.13
CA ASN A 6 -23.44 -11.33 14.28
C ASN A 6 -23.10 -10.89 12.87
N THR A 7 -22.18 -11.63 12.27
CA THR A 7 -21.94 -11.58 10.83
C THR A 7 -22.91 -12.51 10.10
N TYR A 8 -23.29 -12.11 8.89
CA TYR A 8 -24.18 -12.88 8.02
C TYR A 8 -23.64 -13.00 6.60
N ALA A 9 -24.07 -14.03 5.89
CA ALA A 9 -23.81 -14.25 4.47
C ALA A 9 -25.10 -14.68 3.76
N THR A 10 -25.30 -14.18 2.53
CA THR A 10 -26.43 -14.56 1.67
C THR A 10 -26.05 -14.36 0.21
N THR A 11 -26.90 -14.82 -0.69
CA THR A 11 -26.84 -14.52 -2.12
C THR A 11 -27.98 -13.59 -2.51
N TYR A 12 -27.92 -13.01 -3.70
CA TYR A 12 -29.06 -12.29 -4.28
C TYR A 12 -29.13 -12.51 -5.79
N ALA A 13 -30.31 -12.30 -6.36
CA ALA A 13 -30.53 -12.26 -7.79
C ALA A 13 -31.28 -10.98 -8.15
N LEU A 14 -30.93 -10.38 -9.30
CA LEU A 14 -31.57 -9.18 -9.82
C LEU A 14 -32.34 -9.50 -11.11
N ASP A 15 -33.48 -8.84 -11.29
CA ASP A 15 -34.27 -8.84 -12.52
C ASP A 15 -34.92 -7.46 -12.72
N GLY A 16 -34.26 -6.61 -13.51
CA GLY A 16 -34.57 -5.18 -13.58
C GLY A 16 -34.39 -4.51 -12.22
N ASP A 17 -35.47 -3.91 -11.72
CA ASP A 17 -35.52 -3.25 -10.40
C ASP A 17 -35.91 -4.23 -9.28
N ASN A 18 -36.15 -5.50 -9.60
CA ASN A 18 -36.45 -6.52 -8.60
C ASN A 18 -35.16 -7.11 -8.03
N ILE A 19 -35.19 -7.41 -6.74
CA ILE A 19 -34.14 -8.11 -6.02
C ILE A 19 -34.75 -9.28 -5.24
N ARG A 20 -34.08 -10.43 -5.28
CA ARG A 20 -34.44 -11.59 -4.47
C ARG A 20 -33.26 -11.98 -3.60
N ILE A 21 -33.41 -11.81 -2.29
CA ILE A 21 -32.42 -12.26 -1.32
C ILE A 21 -32.55 -13.78 -1.13
N GLY A 22 -31.40 -14.47 -1.11
CA GLY A 22 -31.29 -15.89 -0.83
C GLY A 22 -31.36 -16.21 0.66
N PRO A 23 -31.25 -17.49 1.03
CA PRO A 23 -31.18 -17.88 2.44
C PRO A 23 -30.03 -17.17 3.16
N ILE A 24 -30.34 -16.55 4.30
CA ILE A 24 -29.34 -15.85 5.12
C ILE A 24 -28.75 -16.82 6.13
N GLY A 25 -27.45 -17.10 6.02
CA GLY A 25 -26.66 -17.73 7.08
C GLY A 25 -26.16 -16.66 8.05
N ILE A 26 -26.31 -16.89 9.35
CA ILE A 26 -25.88 -15.96 10.40
C ILE A 26 -25.08 -16.70 11.48
N THR A 27 -24.14 -16.00 12.10
CA THR A 27 -23.43 -16.48 13.30
C THR A 27 -24.33 -16.41 14.54
N PHE A 28 -23.98 -17.14 15.62
CA PHE A 28 -24.79 -17.27 16.84
C PHE A 28 -24.07 -16.73 18.10
N MET A 29 -23.40 -15.60 17.98
CA MET A 29 -22.90 -14.84 19.13
C MET A 29 -24.07 -14.17 19.88
N MET A 30 -23.91 -14.07 21.19
CA MET A 30 -24.81 -13.27 22.03
C MET A 30 -24.06 -12.05 22.56
N CYS A 31 -24.56 -10.87 22.23
CA CYS A 31 -24.01 -9.60 22.69
C CYS A 31 -24.99 -8.96 23.68
N ALA A 32 -24.47 -8.47 24.81
CA ALA A 32 -25.26 -7.73 25.80
C ALA A 32 -25.30 -6.23 25.52
N GLU A 33 -24.32 -5.72 24.77
CA GLU A 33 -24.16 -4.29 24.48
C GLU A 33 -24.01 -4.05 22.98
N PRO A 34 -24.56 -2.95 22.45
CA PRO A 34 -25.48 -2.03 23.13
C PRO A 34 -26.81 -2.71 23.49
N GLU A 35 -27.56 -2.14 24.45
CA GLU A 35 -28.88 -2.67 24.82
C GLU A 35 -29.78 -2.78 23.59
N GLY A 36 -30.40 -3.94 23.40
CA GLY A 36 -31.28 -4.21 22.26
C GLY A 36 -30.58 -4.65 20.97
N ILE A 37 -29.24 -4.82 20.96
CA ILE A 37 -28.48 -5.21 19.75
C ILE A 37 -29.00 -6.50 19.10
N MET A 38 -29.38 -7.50 19.90
CA MET A 38 -29.92 -8.77 19.38
C MET A 38 -31.31 -8.58 18.74
N ALA A 39 -32.12 -7.66 19.26
CA ALA A 39 -33.43 -7.33 18.69
C ALA A 39 -33.29 -6.55 17.38
N GLN A 40 -32.34 -5.60 17.34
CA GLN A 40 -31.98 -4.88 16.12
C GLN A 40 -31.48 -5.83 15.02
N GLU A 41 -30.60 -6.76 15.35
CA GLU A 41 -30.10 -7.78 14.42
C GLU A 41 -31.24 -8.60 13.80
N SER A 42 -32.14 -9.11 14.65
CA SER A 42 -33.29 -9.91 14.20
C SER A 42 -34.20 -9.09 13.27
N ALA A 43 -34.45 -7.82 13.61
CA ALA A 43 -35.23 -6.91 12.79
C ALA A 43 -34.56 -6.59 11.45
N TYR A 44 -33.25 -6.37 11.45
CA TYR A 44 -32.46 -6.11 10.25
C TYR A 44 -32.47 -7.30 9.29
N VAL A 45 -32.25 -8.52 9.80
CA VAL A 45 -32.27 -9.76 9.00
C VAL A 45 -33.66 -9.95 8.39
N ALA A 46 -34.73 -9.80 9.17
CA ALA A 46 -36.10 -9.91 8.66
C ALA A 46 -36.42 -8.85 7.59
N ALA A 47 -35.94 -7.61 7.78
CA ALA A 47 -36.09 -6.54 6.79
C ALA A 47 -35.35 -6.88 5.50
N LEU A 48 -34.13 -7.42 5.58
CA LEU A 48 -33.35 -7.83 4.42
C LEU A 48 -34.04 -8.97 3.65
N GLU A 49 -34.58 -9.98 4.33
CA GLU A 49 -35.34 -11.08 3.69
C GLU A 49 -36.64 -10.61 3.03
N SER A 50 -37.23 -9.52 3.52
CA SER A 50 -38.46 -8.95 2.96
C SER A 50 -38.25 -8.26 1.60
N ALA A 51 -37.01 -7.92 1.25
CA ALA A 51 -36.70 -7.14 0.04
C ALA A 51 -37.20 -7.85 -1.24
N ARG A 52 -37.88 -7.08 -2.10
CA ARG A 52 -38.42 -7.50 -3.40
C ARG A 52 -38.01 -6.58 -4.53
N SER A 53 -37.78 -5.30 -4.26
CA SER A 53 -37.23 -4.34 -5.21
C SER A 53 -36.16 -3.47 -4.57
N TYR A 54 -35.37 -2.80 -5.40
CA TYR A 54 -34.36 -1.86 -4.97
C TYR A 54 -34.44 -0.56 -5.75
N SER A 55 -33.87 0.50 -5.19
CA SER A 55 -33.66 1.78 -5.86
C SER A 55 -32.33 2.36 -5.40
N ILE A 56 -31.61 3.01 -6.31
CA ILE A 56 -30.37 3.72 -6.01
C ILE A 56 -30.58 5.19 -6.34
N GLU A 57 -30.37 6.07 -5.35
CA GLU A 57 -30.47 7.52 -5.47
C GLU A 57 -29.19 8.15 -4.92
N GLY A 58 -28.34 8.68 -5.82
CA GLY A 58 -26.99 9.10 -5.46
C GLY A 58 -26.22 7.94 -4.83
N ASP A 59 -25.70 8.15 -3.62
CA ASP A 59 -24.95 7.14 -2.86
C ASP A 59 -25.85 6.28 -1.97
N THR A 60 -27.18 6.39 -2.07
CA THR A 60 -28.12 5.66 -1.20
C THR A 60 -28.77 4.50 -1.94
N LEU A 61 -28.59 3.28 -1.40
CA LEU A 61 -29.32 2.08 -1.80
C LEU A 61 -30.53 1.89 -0.88
N GLY A 62 -31.73 1.92 -1.43
CA GLY A 62 -32.97 1.55 -0.75
C GLY A 62 -33.46 0.18 -1.20
N LEU A 63 -33.66 -0.75 -0.27
CA LEU A 63 -34.35 -2.02 -0.49
C LEU A 63 -35.80 -1.89 -0.03
N LYS A 64 -36.75 -2.28 -0.88
CA LYS A 64 -38.19 -2.20 -0.62
C LYS A 64 -38.81 -3.59 -0.52
N ASP A 65 -39.78 -3.74 0.37
CA ASP A 65 -40.52 -4.98 0.56
C ASP A 65 -41.56 -5.22 -0.55
N GLY A 66 -42.34 -6.30 -0.43
CA GLY A 66 -43.38 -6.66 -1.39
C GLY A 66 -44.56 -5.69 -1.46
N GLU A 67 -44.70 -4.78 -0.49
CA GLU A 67 -45.70 -3.71 -0.48
C GLU A 67 -45.13 -2.38 -1.03
N GLY A 68 -43.84 -2.37 -1.40
CA GLY A 68 -43.13 -1.20 -1.91
C GLY A 68 -42.63 -0.25 -0.80
N LYS A 69 -42.69 -0.66 0.47
CA LYS A 69 -42.20 0.12 1.60
C LYS A 69 -40.70 -0.09 1.78
N LEU A 70 -39.97 0.96 2.15
CA LEU A 70 -38.55 0.88 2.47
C LEU A 70 -38.32 -0.08 3.66
N ALA A 71 -37.57 -1.15 3.41
CA ALA A 71 -37.19 -2.15 4.39
C ALA A 71 -35.79 -1.86 4.96
N VAL A 72 -34.82 -1.58 4.08
CA VAL A 72 -33.44 -1.27 4.47
C VAL A 72 -32.91 -0.12 3.61
N SER A 73 -32.13 0.77 4.21
CA SER A 73 -31.41 1.82 3.50
C SER A 73 -29.93 1.71 3.83
N TYR A 74 -29.08 1.79 2.82
CA TYR A 74 -27.64 1.85 2.93
C TYR A 74 -27.14 3.13 2.28
N VAL A 75 -26.09 3.73 2.82
CA VAL A 75 -25.29 4.72 2.13
C VAL A 75 -24.00 4.04 1.72
N ALA A 76 -23.54 4.28 0.49
CA ALA A 76 -22.24 3.82 0.05
C ALA A 76 -21.20 4.33 1.08
N ALA A 77 -20.39 3.40 1.57
CA ALA A 77 -19.16 3.83 2.22
C ALA A 77 -18.38 4.66 1.20
N PRO A 78 -17.60 5.69 1.62
CA PRO A 78 -16.64 6.29 0.71
C PRO A 78 -15.84 5.15 0.09
N GLU A 79 -15.71 5.16 -1.24
CA GLU A 79 -14.80 4.25 -1.95
C GLU A 79 -13.49 4.26 -1.17
N ARG A 80 -12.99 3.09 -0.75
CA ARG A 80 -11.63 3.04 -0.19
C ARG A 80 -10.75 3.75 -1.19
N SER A 81 -10.02 4.78 -0.75
CA SER A 81 -9.08 5.51 -1.59
C SER A 81 -8.36 4.50 -2.48
N PRO A 82 -8.37 4.66 -3.81
CA PRO A 82 -7.74 3.71 -4.70
C PRO A 82 -6.31 3.47 -4.20
N ARG A 83 -5.94 2.20 -4.09
CA ARG A 83 -4.63 1.83 -3.56
C ARG A 83 -3.59 2.01 -4.66
N LEU A 84 -2.38 2.36 -4.25
CA LEU A 84 -1.23 2.19 -5.12
C LEU A 84 -1.09 0.71 -5.49
N THR A 85 -0.63 0.48 -6.71
CA THR A 85 -0.27 -0.85 -7.21
C THR A 85 1.17 -0.82 -7.70
N GLU A 86 1.79 -1.99 -7.80
CA GLU A 86 3.11 -2.12 -8.43
C GLU A 86 3.15 -1.46 -9.82
N ASP A 87 2.10 -1.66 -10.62
CA ASP A 87 1.98 -1.05 -11.95
C ASP A 87 1.98 0.49 -11.87
N THR A 88 1.30 1.08 -10.90
CA THR A 88 1.34 2.55 -10.72
C THR A 88 2.74 3.01 -10.33
N LEU A 89 3.43 2.28 -9.44
CA LEU A 89 4.79 2.63 -8.99
C LEU A 89 5.83 2.47 -10.11
N LYS A 90 5.70 1.44 -10.94
CA LYS A 90 6.54 1.21 -12.14
C LYS A 90 6.34 2.24 -13.24
N ASN A 91 5.27 3.04 -13.18
CA ASN A 91 4.99 4.11 -14.14
C ASN A 91 4.93 5.50 -13.45
N ALA A 92 5.49 5.61 -12.24
CA ALA A 92 5.54 6.85 -11.48
C ALA A 92 6.75 7.71 -11.87
N GLU A 93 6.69 8.97 -11.45
CA GLU A 93 7.79 9.93 -11.51
C GLU A 93 8.50 9.99 -10.16
N TYR A 94 9.83 9.96 -10.16
CA TYR A 94 10.68 10.02 -8.97
C TYR A 94 11.66 11.21 -9.05
N ARG A 95 11.96 11.85 -7.92
CA ARG A 95 12.89 12.99 -7.82
C ARG A 95 14.11 12.65 -6.98
N GLY A 96 15.13 13.51 -6.99
CA GLY A 96 16.31 13.38 -6.11
C GLY A 96 17.36 12.35 -6.53
N ILE A 97 17.17 11.67 -7.67
CA ILE A 97 18.17 10.77 -8.27
C ILE A 97 19.22 11.57 -9.06
N TYR A 98 18.76 12.60 -9.78
CA TYR A 98 19.59 13.59 -10.44
C TYR A 98 19.23 14.97 -9.90
N GLU A 99 20.21 15.87 -9.75
CA GLU A 99 20.06 17.12 -8.97
C GLU A 99 18.90 18.04 -9.42
N GLU A 100 18.60 18.09 -10.71
CA GLU A 100 17.58 19.02 -11.26
C GLU A 100 16.56 18.33 -12.17
N GLU A 101 16.55 17.00 -12.23
CA GLU A 101 15.69 16.23 -13.14
C GLU A 101 14.84 15.21 -12.38
N THR A 102 13.59 15.09 -12.81
CA THR A 102 12.72 13.99 -12.42
C THR A 102 12.90 12.81 -13.38
N VAL A 103 12.67 11.62 -12.85
CA VAL A 103 12.80 10.36 -13.54
C VAL A 103 11.40 9.75 -13.70
N GLN A 104 10.84 9.88 -14.90
CA GLN A 104 9.60 9.20 -15.28
C GLN A 104 9.91 7.76 -15.66
N LEU A 105 9.47 6.80 -14.85
CA LEU A 105 9.56 5.39 -15.22
C LEU A 105 8.47 5.04 -16.24
N THR A 106 8.78 4.11 -17.12
CA THR A 106 7.80 3.42 -17.97
C THR A 106 8.06 1.93 -17.83
N ASP A 107 7.06 1.20 -17.35
CA ASP A 107 7.18 -0.25 -17.06
C ASP A 107 8.42 -0.59 -16.20
N GLY A 108 8.68 0.25 -15.19
CA GLY A 108 9.75 0.09 -14.21
C GLY A 108 11.11 0.56 -14.68
N ARG A 109 11.24 1.23 -15.82
CA ARG A 109 12.53 1.68 -16.34
C ARG A 109 12.50 3.10 -16.91
N TYR A 110 13.58 3.82 -16.68
CA TYR A 110 13.94 5.07 -17.34
C TYR A 110 15.29 4.93 -18.04
N GLU A 111 15.46 5.61 -19.17
CA GLU A 111 16.74 5.77 -19.87
C GLU A 111 16.87 7.21 -20.36
N GLY A 112 17.86 7.94 -19.85
CA GLY A 112 18.09 9.35 -20.17
C GLY A 112 19.04 9.55 -21.35
N GLU A 113 19.33 10.80 -21.68
CA GLU A 113 20.36 11.14 -22.67
C GLU A 113 21.77 10.90 -22.11
N PRO A 114 22.77 10.62 -22.96
CA PRO A 114 24.16 10.55 -22.52
C PRO A 114 24.60 11.86 -21.84
N PHE A 115 25.29 11.76 -20.71
CA PHE A 115 25.83 12.94 -20.00
C PHE A 115 26.87 13.72 -20.81
N VAL A 116 27.45 13.10 -21.83
CA VAL A 116 28.42 13.71 -22.74
C VAL A 116 27.89 13.59 -24.15
N GLU A 117 27.88 14.70 -24.90
CA GLU A 117 27.47 14.72 -26.30
C GLU A 117 28.27 13.67 -27.11
N GLY A 118 27.54 12.76 -27.79
CA GLY A 118 28.13 11.65 -28.54
C GLY A 118 28.62 10.48 -27.66
N GLY A 119 28.39 10.52 -26.35
CA GLY A 119 28.66 9.40 -25.44
C GLY A 119 27.77 8.20 -25.74
N ALA A 120 28.33 7.00 -25.62
CA ALA A 120 27.59 5.75 -25.84
C ALA A 120 26.80 5.29 -24.59
N SER A 121 27.19 5.78 -23.41
CA SER A 121 26.55 5.44 -22.13
C SER A 121 25.37 6.35 -21.86
N ARG A 122 24.20 5.74 -21.65
CA ARG A 122 22.97 6.43 -21.23
C ARG A 122 22.64 6.07 -19.79
N PRO A 123 22.30 7.04 -18.93
CA PRO A 123 21.86 6.75 -17.58
C PRO A 123 20.56 5.97 -17.58
N THR A 124 20.45 5.01 -16.67
CA THR A 124 19.25 4.21 -16.48
C THR A 124 18.84 4.20 -15.02
N VAL A 125 17.54 4.23 -14.76
CA VAL A 125 16.96 3.98 -13.44
C VAL A 125 15.97 2.84 -13.59
N THR A 126 16.05 1.85 -12.70
CA THR A 126 15.20 0.65 -12.75
C THR A 126 14.53 0.44 -11.39
N PHE A 127 13.22 0.22 -11.39
CA PHE A 127 12.46 -0.26 -10.25
C PHE A 127 12.88 -1.70 -9.92
N ILE A 128 13.25 -1.96 -8.67
CA ILE A 128 13.74 -3.27 -8.23
C ILE A 128 13.02 -3.76 -6.98
N ASP A 129 13.03 -5.08 -6.78
CA ASP A 129 12.54 -5.70 -5.55
C ASP A 129 13.58 -5.62 -4.40
N PRO A 130 13.13 -5.62 -3.14
CA PRO A 130 11.73 -5.54 -2.70
C PRO A 130 11.16 -4.10 -2.77
N TYR A 131 9.84 -4.00 -2.85
CA TYR A 131 9.07 -2.78 -2.53
C TYR A 131 8.06 -3.11 -1.40
N ALA A 132 7.57 -2.10 -0.69
CA ALA A 132 6.64 -2.29 0.43
C ALA A 132 5.44 -1.34 0.35
N PHE A 133 4.31 -1.77 0.90
CA PHE A 133 3.14 -0.93 1.16
C PHE A 133 2.91 -0.83 2.67
N GLY A 134 2.47 0.33 3.12
CA GLY A 134 2.11 0.61 4.51
C GLY A 134 1.78 2.09 4.68
N ASP A 135 1.14 2.44 5.79
CA ASP A 135 0.72 3.82 6.08
C ASP A 135 1.93 4.63 6.56
N LEU A 136 2.44 5.55 5.73
CA LEU A 136 3.61 6.38 6.04
C LEU A 136 3.21 7.73 6.64
N ASP A 137 2.12 8.34 6.18
CA ASP A 137 1.67 9.65 6.64
C ASP A 137 0.57 9.62 7.73
N GLY A 138 0.11 8.42 8.10
CA GLY A 138 -0.84 8.18 9.20
C GLY A 138 -2.28 8.49 8.82
N ASP A 139 -2.62 8.58 7.53
CA ASP A 139 -3.97 8.88 7.06
C ASP A 139 -4.90 7.65 6.99
N GLY A 140 -4.37 6.45 7.28
CA GLY A 140 -5.08 5.19 7.26
C GLY A 140 -5.20 4.54 5.88
N VAL A 141 -4.53 5.09 4.86
CA VAL A 141 -4.37 4.55 3.51
C VAL A 141 -2.95 4.04 3.34
N GLU A 142 -2.78 2.92 2.62
CA GLU A 142 -1.44 2.41 2.33
C GLU A 142 -0.73 3.32 1.30
N ASP A 143 0.44 3.81 1.70
CA ASP A 143 1.50 4.41 0.90
C ASP A 143 2.51 3.34 0.46
N ALA A 144 3.65 3.75 -0.11
CA ALA A 144 4.68 2.82 -0.56
C ALA A 144 6.12 3.27 -0.26
N ALA A 145 7.00 2.29 -0.13
CA ALA A 145 8.45 2.46 -0.17
C ALA A 145 9.00 1.65 -1.36
N VAL A 146 9.80 2.29 -2.20
CA VAL A 146 10.28 1.74 -3.48
C VAL A 146 11.80 1.76 -3.54
N LEU A 147 12.39 0.71 -4.10
CA LEU A 147 13.82 0.69 -4.43
C LEU A 147 14.07 0.99 -5.90
N LEU A 148 15.06 1.85 -6.14
CA LEU A 148 15.50 2.24 -7.48
C LEU A 148 16.99 1.97 -7.63
N ALA A 149 17.38 1.33 -8.74
CA ALA A 149 18.78 1.13 -9.10
C ALA A 149 19.15 2.08 -10.25
N GLU A 150 20.10 2.97 -10.00
CA GLU A 150 20.68 3.88 -10.99
C GLU A 150 21.99 3.33 -11.54
N ASN A 151 22.20 3.49 -12.85
CA ASN A 151 23.47 3.23 -13.51
C ASN A 151 23.70 4.24 -14.64
N SER A 152 24.78 5.01 -14.52
CA SER A 152 25.19 6.10 -15.42
C SER A 152 26.22 5.67 -16.48
N GLY A 153 26.43 4.36 -16.66
CA GLY A 153 27.38 3.77 -17.61
C GLY A 153 28.84 3.71 -17.12
N GLY A 154 29.05 3.80 -15.81
CA GLY A 154 30.29 3.43 -15.14
C GLY A 154 30.29 1.95 -14.70
N SER A 155 31.06 1.64 -13.65
CA SER A 155 31.01 0.31 -13.02
C SER A 155 30.01 0.23 -11.86
N GLY A 156 29.68 1.37 -11.24
CA GLY A 156 28.80 1.47 -10.06
C GLY A 156 27.33 1.27 -10.40
N THR A 157 26.57 0.82 -9.41
CA THR A 157 25.11 0.76 -9.44
C THR A 157 24.62 1.31 -8.11
N PHE A 158 24.01 2.48 -8.12
CA PHE A 158 23.59 3.16 -6.91
C PHE A 158 22.16 2.79 -6.57
N ILE A 159 21.93 2.36 -5.33
CA ILE A 159 20.61 1.95 -4.85
C ILE A 159 20.00 3.08 -4.02
N TYR A 160 18.76 3.42 -4.32
CA TYR A 160 17.98 4.43 -3.63
C TYR A 160 16.73 3.80 -3.03
N VAL A 161 16.24 4.38 -1.93
CA VAL A 161 14.89 4.16 -1.42
C VAL A 161 14.06 5.43 -1.60
N ALA A 162 12.84 5.30 -2.09
CA ALA A 162 11.89 6.37 -2.28
C ALA A 162 10.64 6.17 -1.41
N ALA A 163 10.17 7.23 -0.76
CA ALA A 163 8.92 7.28 -0.03
C ALA A 163 7.82 7.89 -0.91
N VAL A 164 6.77 7.11 -1.17
CA VAL A 164 5.73 7.45 -2.14
C VAL A 164 4.38 7.49 -1.44
N LEU A 165 3.78 8.67 -1.35
CA LEU A 165 2.46 8.82 -0.75
C LEU A 165 1.35 8.53 -1.75
N ASN A 166 0.26 7.94 -1.25
CA ASN A 166 -0.91 7.61 -2.03
C ASN A 166 -1.85 8.81 -2.14
N ARG A 167 -1.88 9.43 -3.32
CA ARG A 167 -2.83 10.50 -3.64
C ARG A 167 -3.99 9.97 -4.44
N ASN A 168 -4.88 9.25 -3.75
CA ASN A 168 -6.11 8.69 -4.31
C ASN A 168 -5.85 7.76 -5.51
N GLY A 169 -4.87 6.86 -5.36
CA GLY A 169 -4.37 5.93 -6.38
C GLY A 169 -3.23 6.48 -7.23
N ASN A 170 -2.89 7.76 -7.09
CA ASN A 170 -1.78 8.35 -7.81
C ASN A 170 -0.53 8.36 -6.92
N PRO A 171 0.58 7.76 -7.34
CA PRO A 171 1.82 7.79 -6.59
C PRO A 171 2.42 9.19 -6.61
N GLN A 172 2.73 9.73 -5.43
CA GLN A 172 3.47 10.97 -5.26
C GLN A 172 4.79 10.68 -4.55
N ASP A 173 5.91 10.73 -5.27
CA ASP A 173 7.23 10.66 -4.65
C ASP A 173 7.48 11.89 -3.75
N MET A 174 7.72 11.64 -2.47
CA MET A 174 7.97 12.67 -1.45
C MET A 174 9.45 12.81 -1.15
N ALA A 175 10.22 11.73 -1.17
CA ALA A 175 11.63 11.81 -0.83
C ALA A 175 12.36 10.58 -1.33
N THR A 176 13.55 10.78 -1.89
CA THR A 176 14.43 9.69 -2.32
C THR A 176 15.78 9.82 -1.62
N GLN A 177 16.24 8.74 -1.00
CA GLN A 177 17.49 8.66 -0.26
C GLN A 177 18.43 7.65 -0.91
N LEU A 178 19.68 8.06 -1.16
CA LEU A 178 20.76 7.15 -1.59
C LEU A 178 21.14 6.22 -0.43
N LEU A 179 21.06 4.91 -0.66
CA LEU A 179 21.52 3.88 0.28
C LEU A 179 23.00 3.52 0.06
N GLY A 180 23.47 3.57 -1.19
CA GLY A 180 24.89 3.34 -1.52
C GLY A 180 25.12 2.63 -2.86
N ASP A 181 26.39 2.34 -3.17
CA ASP A 181 26.80 1.58 -4.36
C ASP A 181 26.70 0.07 -4.11
N ARG A 182 26.04 -0.68 -4.99
CA ARG A 182 25.85 -2.15 -4.94
C ARG A 182 25.32 -2.70 -3.61
N VAL A 183 24.57 -1.89 -2.87
CA VAL A 183 23.86 -2.33 -1.67
C VAL A 183 22.88 -3.45 -2.03
N GLN A 184 22.77 -4.47 -1.18
CA GLN A 184 21.78 -5.54 -1.34
C GLN A 184 20.71 -5.38 -0.28
N VAL A 185 19.51 -4.94 -0.65
CA VAL A 185 18.38 -4.85 0.26
C VAL A 185 17.71 -6.22 0.35
N ASN A 186 17.76 -6.84 1.52
CA ASN A 186 17.18 -8.15 1.77
C ASN A 186 15.71 -8.06 2.21
N SER A 187 15.33 -6.96 2.87
CA SER A 187 13.95 -6.68 3.29
C SER A 187 13.72 -5.17 3.32
N LEU A 188 12.50 -4.79 2.97
CA LEU A 188 11.95 -3.44 3.04
C LEU A 188 10.53 -3.57 3.59
N SER A 189 10.21 -2.82 4.63
CA SER A 189 8.87 -2.72 5.21
C SER A 189 8.55 -1.28 5.59
N ILE A 190 7.26 -1.02 5.80
CA ILE A 190 6.76 0.20 6.44
C ILE A 190 6.10 -0.24 7.74
N GLU A 191 6.64 0.20 8.86
CA GLU A 191 6.23 -0.19 10.21
C GLU A 191 6.08 1.06 11.06
N ASP A 192 4.90 1.24 11.67
CA ASP A 192 4.60 2.40 12.54
C ASP A 192 4.91 3.78 11.92
N GLY A 193 4.71 3.92 10.60
CA GLY A 193 5.00 5.15 9.85
C GLY A 193 6.46 5.33 9.42
N GLU A 194 7.33 4.35 9.71
CA GLU A 194 8.74 4.37 9.36
C GLU A 194 9.08 3.34 8.29
N ILE A 195 9.98 3.70 7.38
CA ILE A 195 10.58 2.76 6.42
C ILE A 195 11.71 2.01 7.12
N VAL A 196 11.63 0.69 7.15
CA VAL A 196 12.66 -0.18 7.75
C VAL A 196 13.32 -1.00 6.65
N LEU A 197 14.65 -0.89 6.55
CA LEU A 197 15.46 -1.63 5.60
C LEU A 197 16.41 -2.57 6.33
N TYR A 198 16.48 -3.82 5.90
CA TYR A 198 17.58 -4.72 6.25
C TYR A 198 18.41 -4.99 4.99
N MET A 199 19.68 -4.63 5.02
CA MET A 199 20.54 -4.62 3.85
C MET A 199 21.99 -5.01 4.13
N ILE A 200 22.71 -5.38 3.07
CA ILE A 200 24.16 -5.56 3.06
C ILE A 200 24.78 -4.35 2.33
N THR A 201 25.61 -3.59 3.04
CA THR A 201 26.33 -2.40 2.56
C THR A 201 27.85 -2.53 2.83
N HIS A 202 28.62 -1.54 2.40
CA HIS A 202 30.08 -1.53 2.58
C HIS A 202 30.45 -1.21 4.04
N GLY A 203 31.20 -2.12 4.65
CA GLY A 203 31.96 -1.84 5.85
C GLY A 203 33.24 -1.04 5.58
N PRO A 204 33.91 -0.56 6.64
CA PRO A 204 35.11 0.28 6.52
C PRO A 204 36.29 -0.43 5.83
N ASP A 205 36.33 -1.76 5.90
CA ASP A 205 37.40 -2.58 5.32
C ASP A 205 36.99 -3.27 4.00
N ASP A 206 35.76 -3.05 3.51
CA ASP A 206 35.25 -3.69 2.30
C ASP A 206 35.85 -3.06 1.04
N ALA A 207 36.17 -3.91 0.06
CA ALA A 207 36.43 -3.43 -1.29
C ALA A 207 35.11 -2.94 -1.93
N MET A 208 35.19 -1.88 -2.76
CA MET A 208 34.00 -1.30 -3.42
C MET A 208 33.16 -2.30 -4.24
N CYS A 209 33.76 -3.40 -4.72
CA CYS A 209 33.03 -4.44 -5.44
C CYS A 209 32.10 -5.28 -4.57
N CYS A 210 32.35 -5.32 -3.25
CA CYS A 210 32.06 -6.51 -2.46
C CYS A 210 31.63 -6.12 -1.03
N PRO A 211 30.43 -5.52 -0.85
CA PRO A 211 29.90 -5.17 0.46
C PRO A 211 29.61 -6.42 1.31
N THR A 212 29.90 -6.35 2.60
CA THR A 212 29.72 -7.47 3.55
C THR A 212 29.01 -7.07 4.86
N GLN A 213 28.89 -5.78 5.17
CA GLN A 213 28.31 -5.30 6.42
C GLN A 213 26.78 -5.37 6.38
N ARG A 214 26.19 -6.07 7.34
CA ARG A 214 24.73 -6.10 7.50
C ARG A 214 24.29 -4.92 8.36
N VAL A 215 23.32 -4.17 7.90
CA VAL A 215 22.74 -3.05 8.64
C VAL A 215 21.22 -3.09 8.57
N VAL A 216 20.60 -2.66 9.66
CA VAL A 216 19.20 -2.22 9.66
C VAL A 216 19.21 -0.70 9.69
N GLN A 217 18.51 -0.06 8.77
CA GLN A 217 18.30 1.38 8.77
C GLN A 217 16.81 1.67 8.84
N THR A 218 16.46 2.69 9.63
CA THR A 218 15.08 3.18 9.75
C THR A 218 15.03 4.63 9.31
N TYR A 219 14.01 4.97 8.52
CA TYR A 219 13.76 6.33 8.05
C TYR A 219 12.33 6.76 8.35
N GLU A 220 12.19 7.98 8.84
CA GLU A 220 10.90 8.66 8.98
C GLU A 220 10.77 9.70 7.85
N LEU A 221 9.62 9.74 7.19
CA LEU A 221 9.30 10.81 6.25
C LEU A 221 8.91 12.06 7.03
N ARG A 222 9.73 13.12 6.93
CA ARG A 222 9.45 14.43 7.54
C ARG A 222 9.43 15.49 6.45
N ASP A 223 8.28 16.11 6.28
CA ASP A 223 8.01 17.06 5.19
C ASP A 223 8.27 16.43 3.80
N ASP A 224 9.42 16.73 3.20
CA ASP A 224 9.85 16.25 1.87
C ASP A 224 11.21 15.53 1.94
N GLU A 225 11.60 15.03 3.12
CA GLU A 225 12.89 14.36 3.35
C GLU A 225 12.74 13.05 4.13
N LEU A 226 13.57 12.06 3.79
CA LEU A 226 13.74 10.85 4.59
C LEU A 226 14.82 11.10 5.63
N VAL A 227 14.41 11.21 6.89
CA VAL A 227 15.31 11.41 8.01
C VAL A 227 15.66 10.06 8.62
N GLN A 228 16.93 9.68 8.57
CA GLN A 228 17.40 8.44 9.20
C GLN A 228 17.25 8.54 10.73
N THR A 229 16.37 7.73 11.31
CA THR A 229 16.10 7.71 12.76
C THR A 229 16.97 6.71 13.49
N SER A 230 17.37 5.63 12.82
CA SER A 230 18.28 4.63 13.39
C SER A 230 19.17 3.97 12.33
N GLU A 231 20.33 3.47 12.79
CA GLU A 231 21.16 2.54 12.03
C GLU A 231 21.84 1.58 13.00
N GLU A 232 21.64 0.29 12.76
CA GLU A 232 22.21 -0.77 13.59
C GLU A 232 22.97 -1.76 12.74
N VAL A 233 24.27 -1.94 13.04
CA VAL A 233 25.07 -2.98 12.42
C VAL A 233 24.67 -4.33 13.02
N SER A 234 24.08 -5.20 12.20
CA SER A 234 23.64 -6.51 12.63
C SER A 234 24.77 -7.53 12.61
N SER A 235 24.99 -8.19 13.74
CA SER A 235 25.89 -9.36 13.84
C SER A 235 25.20 -10.69 13.48
N ALA A 236 23.88 -10.68 13.25
CA ALA A 236 23.09 -11.89 13.01
C ALA A 236 23.03 -12.24 11.51
N ALA A 237 23.10 -13.54 11.20
CA ALA A 237 22.79 -14.03 9.87
C ALA A 237 21.27 -13.93 9.62
N ALA A 238 20.86 -13.59 8.41
CA ALA A 238 19.44 -13.48 8.02
C ALA A 238 18.65 -14.74 8.43
N GLY A 239 17.64 -14.57 9.28
CA GLY A 239 16.70 -15.65 9.61
C GLY A 239 16.47 -15.99 11.08
N SER A 240 16.53 -15.04 12.02
CA SER A 240 15.88 -15.23 13.32
C SER A 240 14.66 -14.32 13.41
N GLU A 241 13.49 -14.95 13.48
CA GLU A 241 12.19 -14.30 13.73
C GLU A 241 12.31 -13.26 14.85
N ILE A 242 11.91 -12.03 14.56
CA ILE A 242 11.55 -11.05 15.59
C ILE A 242 10.14 -11.44 16.03
N VAL A 243 10.06 -12.25 17.08
CA VAL A 243 8.81 -12.47 17.81
C VAL A 243 8.59 -11.24 18.68
N GLY A 244 7.49 -10.54 18.44
CA GLY A 244 7.05 -9.41 19.25
C GLY A 244 6.89 -9.76 20.73
N VAL A 245 7.11 -8.75 21.58
CA VAL A 245 6.72 -8.73 22.99
C VAL A 245 5.87 -7.50 23.24
#